data_AF-A0A261GB96-F1
#
_entry.id   AF-A0A261GB96-F1
#
_cell.length_a   1.000
_cell.length_b   1.000
_cell.length_c   1.000
_cell.angle_alpha   90.00
_cell.angle_beta   90.00
_cell.angle_gamma   90.00
#
_symmetry.space_group_name_H-M   'P 1'
#
loop_
_entity.id
_entity.type
_entity.pdbx_description
1 polymer ?
#
loop_
_entity_poly.entity_id
_entity_poly.type
_entity_poly.pdbx_seq_one_letter_code
_entity_poly.pdbx_strand_id
1 'polypeptide(L)'
;MPTTTGMYLFAGIAGLGYAVYSAVDQALLVDVLPNKEEAGKDLGILNLATTLGQMVGPIIMSAIVLSLGYAFAFPISIALAIIGCFFIQIIKNVK
;
A
#
# COMPACT_ATOMS: atom_id res chain seq x y z
N MET A 1 20.34 -2.51 -16.12
CA MET A 1 19.44 -1.59 -16.85
C MET A 1 18.10 -2.28 -16.99
N PRO A 2 16.97 -1.65 -16.64
CA PRO A 2 15.66 -2.27 -16.81
C PRO A 2 15.40 -2.53 -18.29
N THR A 3 14.99 -3.76 -18.63
CA THR A 3 14.61 -4.13 -19.99
C THR A 3 13.12 -3.85 -20.20
N THR A 4 12.72 -3.48 -21.42
CA THR A 4 11.32 -3.18 -21.75
C THR A 4 10.40 -4.35 -21.40
N THR A 5 10.84 -5.58 -21.69
CA THR A 5 10.15 -6.82 -21.32
C THR A 5 9.99 -6.98 -19.80
N GLY A 6 11.05 -6.67 -19.03
CA GLY A 6 11.00 -6.70 -17.57
C GLY A 6 10.01 -5.70 -16.99
N MET A 7 9.89 -4.52 -17.60
CA MET A 7 8.92 -3.50 -17.19
C MET A 7 7.48 -3.91 -17.49
N TYR A 8 7.21 -4.58 -18.63
CA TYR A 8 5.88 -5.12 -18.91
C TYR A 8 5.47 -6.24 -17.95
N LEU A 9 6.38 -7.16 -17.64
CA LEU A 9 6.17 -8.20 -16.63
C LEU A 9 5.90 -7.60 -15.25
N PHE A 10 6.71 -6.63 -14.84
CA PHE A 10 6.52 -5.89 -13.60
C PHE A 10 5.16 -5.20 -13.57
N ALA A 11 4.78 -4.47 -14.62
CA ALA A 11 3.48 -3.79 -14.70
C ALA A 11 2.31 -4.77 -14.60
N GLY A 12 2.41 -5.95 -15.24
CA GLY A 12 1.39 -6.99 -15.14
C GLY A 12 1.24 -7.53 -13.71
N ILE A 13 2.35 -7.90 -13.07
CA ILE A 13 2.34 -8.46 -11.70
C ILE A 13 1.93 -7.40 -10.68
N ALA A 14 2.53 -6.22 -10.75
CA ALA A 14 2.22 -5.11 -9.85
C ALA A 14 0.77 -4.63 -10.02
N GLY A 15 0.28 -4.55 -11.26
CA GLY A 15 -1.10 -4.18 -11.56
C GLY A 15 -2.11 -5.19 -11.00
N LEU A 16 -1.87 -6.49 -11.21
CA LEU A 16 -2.73 -7.53 -10.65
C LEU A 16 -2.71 -7.53 -9.11
N GLY A 17 -1.52 -7.43 -8.50
CA GLY A 17 -1.39 -7.37 -7.04
C GLY A 17 -2.09 -6.15 -6.45
N TYR A 18 -1.94 -4.99 -7.07
CA TYR A 18 -2.60 -3.76 -6.65
C TYR A 18 -4.13 -3.86 -6.80
N ALA A 19 -4.64 -4.45 -7.89
CA ALA A 19 -6.07 -4.62 -8.10
C ALA A 19 -6.70 -5.53 -7.03
N VAL A 20 -6.07 -6.66 -6.71
CA VAL A 20 -6.53 -7.56 -5.65
C VAL A 20 -6.48 -6.87 -4.28
N TYR A 21 -5.37 -6.20 -3.96
CA TYR A 21 -5.22 -5.45 -2.72
C TYR A 21 -6.31 -4.38 -2.58
N SER A 22 -6.51 -3.55 -3.61
CA SER A 22 -7.50 -2.47 -3.57
C SER A 22 -8.93 -3.00 -3.44
N ALA A 23 -9.26 -4.15 -4.04
CA ALA A 23 -10.58 -4.74 -3.91
C ALA A 23 -10.86 -5.23 -2.47
N VAL A 24 -9.86 -5.87 -1.84
CA VAL A 24 -9.97 -6.35 -0.46
C VAL A 24 -10.00 -5.19 0.55
N ASP A 25 -9.16 -4.17 0.35
CA ASP A 25 -9.11 -2.97 1.19
C ASP A 25 -10.46 -2.21 1.19
N GLN A 26 -11.07 -2.06 0.01
CA GLN A 26 -12.41 -1.45 -0.10
C GLN A 26 -13.49 -2.29 0.60
N ALA A 27 -13.44 -3.62 0.49
CA ALA A 27 -14.38 -4.50 1.19
C ALA A 27 -14.21 -4.39 2.71
N LEU A 28 -12.97 -4.46 3.21
CA LEU A 28 -12.65 -4.29 4.63
C LEU A 28 -13.13 -2.95 5.17
N LEU A 29 -12.91 -1.85 4.45
CA LEU A 29 -13.35 -0.52 4.85
C LEU A 29 -14.87 -0.42 5.01
N VAL A 30 -15.63 -1.16 4.19
CA VAL A 30 -17.09 -1.25 4.32
C VAL A 30 -17.50 -2.17 5.48
N ASP A 31 -16.81 -3.29 5.68
CA ASP A 31 -17.12 -4.26 6.74
C ASP A 31 -16.77 -3.75 8.14
N VAL A 32 -15.71 -2.93 8.29
CA VAL A 32 -15.29 -2.36 9.58
C VAL A 32 -16.11 -1.14 10.00
N LEU A 33 -17.09 -0.71 9.21
CA LEU A 33 -18.00 0.37 9.59
C LEU A 33 -18.87 -0.09 10.78
N PRO A 34 -18.58 0.37 12.02
CA PRO A 34 -19.16 -0.25 13.21
C PRO A 34 -20.61 0.20 13.45
N ASN A 35 -20.96 1.43 13.02
CA ASN A 35 -22.27 2.01 13.28
C ASN A 35 -22.58 3.21 12.37
N LYS A 36 -23.82 3.34 11.89
CA LYS A 36 -24.25 4.40 10.95
C LYS A 36 -24.20 5.81 11.55
N GLU A 37 -24.20 5.96 12.88
CA GLU A 37 -24.12 7.26 13.56
C GLU A 37 -22.70 7.86 13.59
N GLU A 38 -21.64 7.03 13.67
CA GLU A 38 -20.24 7.49 13.68
C GLU A 38 -19.47 7.18 12.38
N ALA A 39 -20.12 6.53 11.41
CA ALA A 39 -19.53 6.12 10.12
C ALA A 39 -18.75 7.24 9.41
N GLY A 40 -19.25 8.48 9.45
CA GLY A 40 -18.56 9.62 8.84
C GLY A 40 -17.22 9.96 9.51
N LYS A 41 -17.15 9.84 10.84
CA LYS A 41 -15.92 10.09 11.62
C LYS A 41 -14.90 9.00 11.35
N ASP A 42 -15.33 7.74 11.38
CA ASP A 42 -14.44 6.58 11.20
C ASP A 42 -13.93 6.50 9.75
N LEU A 43 -14.79 6.71 8.77
CA LEU A 43 -14.38 6.84 7.35
C LEU A 43 -13.45 8.03 7.13
N GLY A 44 -13.66 9.13 7.85
CA GLY A 44 -12.76 10.29 7.83
C GLY A 44 -11.36 9.94 8.34
N ILE A 45 -11.26 9.19 9.44
CA ILE A 45 -9.99 8.72 10.02
C ILE A 45 -9.31 7.73 9.06
N LEU A 46 -10.05 6.76 8.51
CA LEU A 46 -9.52 5.80 7.54
C LEU A 46 -8.97 6.50 6.30
N ASN A 47 -9.73 7.45 5.72
CA ASN A 47 -9.26 8.23 4.58
C ASN A 47 -8.04 9.10 4.90
N LEU A 48 -7.99 9.70 6.10
CA LEU A 48 -6.82 10.44 6.57
C LEU A 48 -5.59 9.53 6.64
N ALA A 49 -5.71 8.33 7.22
CA ALA A 49 -4.62 7.36 7.31
C ALA A 49 -4.12 6.95 5.91
N THR A 50 -5.02 6.64 4.99
CA THR A 50 -4.69 6.30 3.59
C THR A 50 -3.98 7.46 2.89
N THR A 51 -4.51 8.68 3.03
CA THR A 51 -3.94 9.88 2.41
C THR A 51 -2.54 10.18 2.96
N LEU A 52 -2.37 10.10 4.29
CA LEU A 52 -1.07 10.28 4.94
C LEU A 52 -0.06 9.24 4.45
N GLY A 53 -0.46 7.97 4.33
CA GLY A 53 0.39 6.91 3.78
C GLY A 53 0.86 7.21 2.35
N GLN A 54 -0.06 7.59 1.46
CA GLN A 54 0.26 7.98 0.09
C GLN A 54 1.15 9.21 0.00
N MET A 55 1.01 10.17 0.93
CA MET A 55 1.84 11.36 0.98
C MET A 55 3.26 11.06 1.47
N VAL A 56 3.41 10.18 2.47
CA VAL A 56 4.70 9.82 3.04
C VAL A 56 5.52 8.91 2.11
N GLY A 57 4.87 8.09 1.29
CA GLY A 57 5.52 7.17 0.35
C GLY A 57 6.57 7.84 -0.55
N PRO A 58 6.21 8.87 -1.35
CA PRO A 58 7.15 9.61 -2.19
C PRO A 58 8.28 10.30 -1.41
N ILE A 59 8.01 10.76 -0.19
CA ILE A 59 9.02 11.42 0.66
C ILE A 59 10.11 10.41 1.05
N ILE A 60 9.70 9.25 1.55
CA ILE A 60 10.61 8.15 1.89
C ILE A 60 11.37 7.69 0.64
N MET A 61 10.67 7.50 -0.47
CA MET A 61 11.27 7.07 -1.73
C MET A 61 12.30 8.07 -2.24
N SER A 62 12.00 9.37 -2.20
CA SER A 62 12.91 10.44 -2.59
C SER A 62 14.19 10.42 -1.74
N ALA A 63 14.06 10.31 -0.42
CA ALA A 63 15.21 10.22 0.49
C ALA A 63 16.09 9.00 0.20
N ILE A 64 15.49 7.85 -0.10
CA ILE A 64 16.21 6.62 -0.48
C ILE A 64 16.96 6.81 -1.79
N VAL A 65 16.28 7.34 -2.83
CA VAL A 65 16.89 7.50 -4.16
C VAL A 65 18.04 8.51 -4.11
N LEU A 66 17.90 9.60 -3.35
CA LEU A 66 18.95 10.62 -3.20
C LEU A 66 20.19 10.10 -2.45
N SER A 67 20.03 9.16 -1.52
CA SER A 67 21.13 8.65 -0.68
C SER A 67 21.80 7.38 -1.22
N LEU A 68 21.01 6.44 -1.74
CA LEU A 68 21.45 5.10 -2.14
C LEU A 68 21.39 4.89 -3.66
N GLY A 69 20.73 5.78 -4.40
CA GLY A 69 20.52 5.67 -5.83
C GLY A 69 19.32 4.81 -6.23
N TYR A 70 18.88 4.97 -7.48
CA TYR A 70 17.67 4.34 -8.01
C TYR A 70 17.69 2.80 -8.01
N ALA A 71 18.88 2.20 -8.04
CA ALA A 71 19.03 0.73 -8.00
C ALA A 71 18.49 0.12 -6.69
N PHE A 72 18.56 0.86 -5.58
CA PHE A 72 18.08 0.41 -4.28
C PHE A 72 16.59 0.71 -4.03
N ALA A 73 15.96 1.53 -4.88
CA ALA A 73 14.54 1.85 -4.77
C ALA A 73 13.65 0.59 -4.84
N PHE A 74 13.95 -0.32 -5.77
CA PHE A 74 13.16 -1.54 -5.96
C PHE A 74 13.33 -2.56 -4.82
N PRO A 75 14.56 -2.95 -4.41
CA PRO A 75 14.74 -3.87 -3.27
C PRO A 75 14.10 -3.34 -1.97
N ILE A 76 14.24 -2.05 -1.69
CA ILE A 76 13.69 -1.45 -0.46
C ILE A 76 12.16 -1.39 -0.54
N SER A 77 11.59 -1.07 -1.70
CA SER A 77 10.13 -1.14 -1.93
C SER A 77 9.60 -2.55 -1.68
N ILE A 78 10.30 -3.58 -2.17
CA ILE A 78 9.93 -4.98 -1.97
C ILE A 78 9.97 -5.34 -0.47
N ALA A 79 11.03 -4.94 0.23
CA ALA A 79 11.15 -5.18 1.67
C ALA A 79 10.01 -4.50 2.46
N LEU A 80 9.69 -3.24 2.14
CA LEU A 80 8.58 -2.51 2.75
C LEU A 80 7.23 -3.16 2.45
N ALA A 81 7.02 -3.65 1.22
CA ALA A 81 5.80 -4.37 0.86
C ALA A 81 5.64 -5.68 1.64
N ILE A 82 6.74 -6.43 1.86
CA ILE A 82 6.72 -7.65 2.68
C ILE A 82 6.39 -7.31 4.15
N ILE A 83 6.99 -6.25 4.69
CA ILE A 83 6.67 -5.77 6.05
C ILE A 83 5.18 -5.41 6.12
N GLY A 84 4.65 -4.65 5.15
CA GLY A 84 3.23 -4.32 5.08
C GLY A 84 2.33 -5.57 5.04
N CYS A 85 2.69 -6.57 4.24
CA CYS A 85 1.98 -7.84 4.18
C CYS A 85 1.96 -8.56 5.53
N PHE A 86 3.09 -8.55 6.26
CA PHE A 86 3.16 -9.11 7.61
C PHE A 86 2.25 -8.39 8.60
N PHE A 87 2.21 -7.05 8.56
CA PHE A 87 1.27 -6.26 9.37
C PHE A 87 -0.19 -6.58 9.06
N ILE A 88 -0.54 -6.76 7.77
CA ILE A 88 -1.89 -7.15 7.36
C ILE A 88 -2.23 -8.55 7.88
N GLN A 89 -1.30 -9.50 7.86
CA GLN A 89 -1.53 -10.85 8.42
C GLN A 89 -1.79 -10.86 9.93
N ILE A 90 -1.36 -9.82 10.66
CA ILE A 90 -1.65 -9.65 12.10
C ILE A 90 -3.10 -9.19 12.32
N ILE A 91 -3.76 -8.63 11.30
CA ILE A 91 -5.20 -8.31 11.30
C ILE A 91 -6.00 -9.62 11.18
N LYS A 92 -5.92 -10.46 12.22
CA LYS A 92 -6.55 -11.79 12.26
C LYS A 92 -7.89 -11.84 12.96
N ASN A 93 -8.40 -10.71 13.46
CA ASN A 93 -9.72 -10.64 14.07
C ASN A 93 -10.38 -9.31 13.73
N VAL A 94 -11.02 -9.29 12.55
CA VAL A 94 -12.12 -8.37 12.31
C VAL A 94 -13.37 -9.19 12.61
N LYS A 95 -14.08 -8.80 13.67
CA LYS A 95 -15.42 -9.33 13.99
C LYS A 95 -16.47 -8.54 13.23
#